data_AF-A0A822FRG4-F1
#
_entry.id   AF-A0A822FRG4-F1
#
_cell.length_a   1.000
_cell.length_b   1.000
_cell.length_c   1.000
_cell.angle_alpha   90.00
_cell.angle_beta   90.00
_cell.angle_gamma   90.00
#
_symmetry.space_group_name_H-M   'P 1'
#
loop_
_entity.id
_entity.type
_entity.pdbx_description
1 polymer ?
#
loop_
_entity_poly.entity_id
_entity_poly.type
_entity_poly.pdbx_seq_one_letter_code
_entity_poly.pdbx_strand_id
1 'polypeptide(L)'
;MLRIKQEIASSTASDKIVPLKQVSVDTKIRSFAADVIVTQVFQNDESVPVEAVYCFPIEENAAIYGFVARIDDEREIVAQI
;
A
#
# COMPACT_ATOMS: atom_id res chain seq x y z
N MET A 1 2.88 1.36 -3.42
CA MET A 1 2.90 2.84 -3.29
C MET A 1 1.46 3.31 -3.06
N LEU A 2 1.24 4.23 -2.12
CA LEU A 2 -0.07 4.82 -1.84
C LEU A 2 -0.15 6.22 -2.47
N ARG A 3 -1.11 6.43 -3.37
CA ARG A 3 -1.30 7.68 -4.12
C ARG A 3 -2.63 8.31 -3.77
N ILE A 4 -2.70 9.64 -3.74
CA ILE A 4 -3.97 10.36 -3.61
C ILE A 4 -4.70 10.27 -4.95
N LYS A 5 -5.95 9.81 -4.93
CA LYS A 5 -6.80 9.75 -6.13
C LYS A 5 -7.13 11.17 -6.59
N GLN A 6 -6.87 11.46 -7.86
CA GLN A 6 -7.18 12.74 -8.50
C GLN A 6 -8.40 12.56 -9.42
N GLU A 7 -9.42 13.41 -9.27
CA GLU A 7 -10.52 13.49 -10.24
C GLU A 7 -10.19 14.55 -11.32
N ILE A 8 -9.77 14.06 -12.49
CA ILE A 8 -9.65 14.73 -13.80
C ILE A 8 -8.38 15.57 -14.07
N ALA A 9 -7.89 15.36 -15.30
CA ALA A 9 -6.63 15.77 -15.91
C ALA A 9 -6.34 17.28 -15.93
N SER A 10 -5.31 17.68 -15.19
CA SER A 10 -4.50 18.84 -15.51
C SER A 10 -3.10 18.33 -15.85
N SER A 11 -2.61 18.65 -17.06
CA SER A 11 -1.34 18.17 -17.64
C SER A 11 -0.07 18.69 -16.94
N THR A 12 -0.19 19.11 -15.68
CA THR A 12 0.90 19.55 -14.79
C THR A 12 0.69 19.16 -13.32
N ALA A 13 -0.28 18.29 -13.00
CA ALA A 13 -0.50 17.82 -11.63
C ALA A 13 0.59 16.81 -11.23
N SER A 14 1.50 17.22 -10.33
CA SER A 14 2.42 16.28 -9.68
C SER A 14 1.61 15.21 -8.95
N ASP A 15 1.83 13.94 -9.30
CA ASP A 15 1.20 12.78 -8.66
C ASP A 15 1.43 12.85 -7.14
N LYS A 16 0.41 13.25 -6.38
CA LYS A 16 0.55 13.45 -4.93
C LYS A 16 0.57 12.08 -4.26
N ILE A 17 1.72 11.74 -3.68
CA ILE A 17 1.91 10.52 -2.92
C ILE A 17 1.55 10.74 -1.46
N VAL A 18 0.98 9.73 -0.82
CA VAL A 18 0.88 9.70 0.64
C VAL A 18 2.25 9.27 1.19
N PRO A 19 2.90 10.06 2.06
CA PRO A 19 4.24 9.74 2.54
C PRO A 19 4.32 8.38 3.26
N LEU A 20 5.28 7.57 2.82
CA LEU A 20 5.66 6.31 3.46
C LEU A 20 6.56 6.61 4.66
N LYS A 21 6.10 6.30 5.87
CA LYS A 21 6.82 6.57 7.12
C LYS A 21 7.67 5.39 7.56
N GLN A 22 7.22 4.17 7.30
CA GLN A 22 7.94 2.95 7.67
C GLN A 22 7.66 1.81 6.70
N VAL A 23 8.67 0.98 6.48
CA VAL A 23 8.56 -0.31 5.81
C VAL A 23 9.20 -1.37 6.69
N SER A 24 8.50 -2.49 6.88
CA SER A 24 9.07 -3.73 7.42
C SER A 24 8.84 -4.85 6.43
N VAL A 25 9.81 -5.76 6.34
CA VAL A 25 9.74 -6.94 5.48
C VAL A 25 10.10 -8.15 6.32
N ASP A 26 9.16 -9.08 6.43
CA ASP A 26 9.33 -10.35 7.10
C ASP A 26 9.24 -11.47 6.06
N THR A 27 10.29 -12.28 5.95
CA THR A 27 10.40 -13.30 4.89
C THR A 27 10.76 -14.66 5.45
N LYS A 28 10.12 -15.72 4.93
CA LYS A 28 10.49 -17.12 5.18
C LYS A 28 10.77 -17.82 3.87
N ILE A 29 11.99 -18.35 3.73
CA ILE A 29 12.38 -19.11 2.54
C ILE A 29 12.08 -20.60 2.78
N ARG A 30 11.35 -21.22 1.86
CA ARG A 30 11.01 -22.64 1.88
C ARG A 30 11.39 -23.28 0.55
N SER A 31 12.51 -24.01 0.54
CA SER A 31 13.06 -24.65 -0.66
C SER A 31 13.24 -23.66 -1.82
N PHE A 32 12.28 -23.60 -2.75
CA PHE A 32 12.32 -22.76 -3.95
C PHE A 32 11.31 -21.60 -3.93
N ALA A 33 10.61 -21.38 -2.81
CA ALA A 33 9.62 -20.31 -2.65
C ALA A 33 9.95 -19.43 -1.42
N ALA A 34 9.42 -18.21 -1.42
CA ALA A 34 9.51 -17.30 -0.28
C ALA A 34 8.12 -16.80 0.12
N ASP A 35 7.77 -16.99 1.39
CA ASP A 35 6.62 -16.33 2.01
C ASP A 35 7.07 -14.94 2.46
N VAL A 36 6.56 -13.89 1.84
CA VAL A 36 6.96 -12.50 2.11
C VAL A 36 5.78 -11.72 2.66
N ILE A 37 5.96 -11.08 3.82
CA ILE A 37 5.03 -10.13 4.41
C ILE A 37 5.67 -8.76 4.35
N VAL A 38 5.04 -7.83 3.64
CA VAL A 38 5.46 -6.43 3.56
C VAL A 38 4.48 -5.58 4.35
N THR A 39 4.96 -4.92 5.41
CA THR A 39 4.18 -3.96 6.20
C THR A 39 4.62 -2.54 5.85
N GLN A 40 3.70 -1.71 5.37
CA GLN A 40 3.96 -0.31 5.01
C GLN A 40 3.07 0.61 5.83
N VAL A 41 3.68 1.58 6.50
CA VAL A 41 2.96 2.60 7.29
C VAL A 41 2.96 3.90 6.51
N PHE A 42 1.75 4.38 6.17
CA PHE A 42 1.54 5.65 5.50
C PHE A 42 0.85 6.62 6.45
N GLN A 43 1.14 7.91 6.30
CA GLN A 43 0.45 8.96 7.04
C GLN A 43 0.00 10.04 6.08
N ASN A 44 -1.26 10.43 6.18
CA ASN A 44 -1.77 11.61 5.50
C ASN A 44 -1.28 12.87 6.23
N ASP A 45 -0.36 13.60 5.60
CA ASP A 45 0.16 14.87 6.11
C ASP A 45 -0.69 16.08 5.65
N GLU A 46 -1.72 15.86 4.82
CA GLU A 46 -2.65 16.91 4.40
C GLU A 46 -3.63 17.26 5.55
N SER A 47 -4.14 18.49 5.56
CA SER A 47 -5.09 18.94 6.58
C SER A 47 -6.52 18.41 6.41
N VAL A 48 -6.78 17.65 5.34
CA VAL A 48 -8.08 17.12 4.96
C VAL A 48 -8.00 15.62 4.70
N PRO A 49 -9.08 14.85 4.91
CA PRO A 49 -9.15 13.44 4.50
C PRO A 49 -8.87 13.30 2.99
N VAL A 50 -8.13 12.25 2.62
CA VAL A 50 -7.77 11.96 1.23
C VAL A 50 -8.34 10.61 0.80
N GLU A 51 -8.82 10.53 -0.43
CA GLU A 51 -9.05 9.25 -1.09
C GLU A 51 -7.72 8.75 -1.67
N ALA A 52 -7.35 7.50 -1.38
CA ALA A 52 -6.06 6.98 -1.79
C ALA A 52 -6.17 5.61 -2.48
N VAL A 53 -5.29 5.37 -3.45
CA VAL A 53 -5.15 4.12 -4.19
C VAL A 53 -3.82 3.49 -3.85
N TYR A 54 -3.85 2.24 -3.36
CA TYR A 54 -2.65 1.46 -3.11
C TYR A 54 -2.35 0.55 -4.30
N CYS A 55 -1.16 0.69 -4.85
CA CYS A 55 -0.63 -0.24 -5.85
C CYS A 55 0.39 -1.18 -5.18
N PHE A 56 0.15 -2.48 -5.30
CA PHE A 56 1.06 -3.50 -4.79
C PHE A 56 2.39 -3.51 -5.55
N PRO A 57 3.53 -3.41 -4.85
CA PRO A 57 4.85 -3.54 -5.46
C PRO A 57 5.27 -5.02 -5.44
N ILE A 58 4.74 -5.83 -6.36
CA ILE A 58 5.13 -7.23 -6.50
C ILE A 58 5.84 -7.49 -7.83
N GLU A 59 6.76 -8.45 -7.83
CA GLU A 59 7.41 -8.93 -9.04
C GLU A 59 6.45 -9.80 -9.87
N GLU A 60 6.74 -9.95 -11.16
CA GLU A 60 5.89 -10.71 -12.11
C GLU A 60 5.71 -12.19 -11.72
N ASN A 61 6.71 -12.77 -11.05
CA ASN A 61 6.67 -14.17 -10.59
C ASN A 61 6.08 -14.34 -9.18
N ALA A 62 5.56 -13.28 -8.56
CA ALA A 62 4.96 -13.32 -7.24
C ALA A 62 3.42 -13.22 -7.32
N ALA A 63 2.75 -13.77 -6.31
CA ALA A 63 1.29 -13.67 -6.18
C ALA A 63 0.93 -13.12 -4.79
N ILE A 64 -0.05 -12.22 -4.75
CA ILE A 64 -0.63 -11.73 -3.50
C ILE A 64 -1.67 -12.75 -3.05
N TYR A 65 -1.46 -13.36 -1.89
CA TYR A 65 -2.41 -14.31 -1.30
C TYR A 65 -3.00 -13.80 0.04
N GLY A 66 -2.74 -12.54 0.39
CA GLY A 66 -3.31 -11.90 1.56
C GLY A 66 -3.08 -10.39 1.53
N PHE A 67 -4.11 -9.63 1.91
CA PHE A 67 -4.02 -8.19 2.08
C PHE A 67 -4.88 -7.74 3.24
N VAL A 68 -4.29 -6.94 4.12
CA VAL A 68 -4.95 -6.27 5.23
C VAL A 68 -4.54 -4.80 5.21
N ALA A 69 -5.51 -3.91 5.23
CA ALA A 69 -5.30 -2.49 5.48
C ALA A 69 -5.86 -2.13 6.85
N ARG A 70 -5.03 -1.52 7.69
CA ARG A 70 -5.44 -0.94 8.97
C ARG A 70 -5.44 0.57 8.83
N ILE A 71 -6.59 1.20 9.11
CA ILE A 71 -6.76 2.64 9.09
C ILE A 71 -7.01 3.09 10.52
N ASP A 72 -6.08 3.91 11.05
CA ASP A 72 -6.01 4.24 12.47
C ASP A 72 -5.94 2.95 13.33
N ASP A 73 -6.31 3.01 14.60
CA ASP A 73 -6.28 1.86 15.51
C ASP A 73 -7.59 1.06 15.55
N GLU A 74 -8.58 1.44 14.73
CA GLU A 74 -9.96 0.94 14.86
C GLU A 74 -10.48 0.18 13.64
N ARG A 75 -10.01 0.52 12.43
CA ARG A 75 -10.59 -0.03 11.19
C ARG A 75 -9.63 -0.99 10.52
N GLU A 76 -10.09 -2.21 10.30
CA GLU A 76 -9.37 -3.23 9.55
C GLU A 76 -10.19 -3.64 8.31
N ILE A 77 -9.56 -3.63 7.14
CA ILE A 77 -10.10 -4.11 5.88
C ILE A 77 -9.30 -5.32 5.46
N VAL A 78 -9.97 -6.45 5.29
CA VAL A 78 -9.35 -7.70 4.81
C VAL A 78 -9.86 -7.98 3.41
N ALA A 79 -8.95 -8.18 2.46
CA ALA A 79 -9.34 -8.60 1.12
C ALA A 79 -9.81 -10.06 1.13
N GLN A 80 -10.93 -10.31 0.46
CA GLN A 80 -11.38 -11.65 0.14
C GLN A 80 -10.85 -12.03 -1.25
N ILE A 81 -10.30 -13.24 -1.37
CA ILE A 81 -9.73 -13.80 -2.61
C ILE A 81 -10.79 -14.63 -3.32
#